data_AF-A0A522SUB5-F1
#
_entry.id   AF-A0A522SUB5-F1
#
_cell.length_a   1.000
_cell.length_b   1.000
_cell.length_c   1.000
_cell.angle_alpha   90.00
_cell.angle_beta   90.00
_cell.angle_gamma   90.00
#
_symmetry.space_group_name_H-M   'P 1'
#
loop_
_entity.id
_entity.type
_entity.pdbx_description
1 polymer ?
#
loop_
_entity_poly.entity_id
_entity_poly.type
_entity_poly.pdbx_seq_one_letter_code
_entity_poly.pdbx_strand_id
1 'polypeptide(L)' 'MLIIDSKDCENIDKALKKYKKKFERARILTQLRDRQAFTKPSVRRRDEVLKAAYRQQIMSGKLDK' A
#
# COMPACT_ATOMS: atom_id res chain seq x y z
N MET A 1 -4.55 15.99 -0.81
CA MET A 1 -3.66 16.78 0.06
C MET A 1 -3.84 16.28 1.49
N LEU A 2 -2.76 15.88 2.18
CA LEU A 2 -2.85 15.35 3.53
C LEU A 2 -2.74 16.48 4.54
N ILE A 3 -3.88 16.94 5.05
CA ILE A 3 -3.96 17.99 6.08
C ILE A 3 -3.96 17.32 7.46
N ILE A 4 -3.20 17.88 8.39
CA ILE A 4 -3.18 17.47 9.80
C ILE A 4 -3.25 18.71 10.65
N ASP A 5 -4.20 18.72 11.57
CA ASP A 5 -4.39 19.81 12.50
C ASP A 5 -3.32 19.75 13.59
N SER A 6 -2.53 20.82 13.70
CA SER A 6 -1.50 20.97 14.73
C SER A 6 -2.09 21.23 16.11
N LYS A 7 -3.32 21.75 16.19
CA LYS A 7 -4.03 22.04 17.44
C LYS A 7 -4.28 20.79 18.31
N ASP A 8 -4.41 19.61 17.71
CA ASP A 8 -4.64 18.34 18.43
C ASP A 8 -3.34 17.66 18.88
N CYS A 9 -2.18 18.15 18.44
CA CYS A 9 -0.88 17.51 18.66
C CYS A 9 0.03 18.48 19.42
N GLU A 10 -0.05 18.44 20.75
CA GLU A 10 0.74 19.29 21.67
C GLU A 10 2.27 19.24 21.41
N ASN A 11 2.78 18.15 20.81
CA ASN A 11 4.18 18.01 20.41
C ASN A 11 4.31 17.69 18.90
N ILE A 12 5.27 18.33 18.23
CA ILE A 12 5.64 18.18 16.82
C ILE A 12 5.88 16.71 16.43
N ASP A 13 6.53 15.93 17.30
CA ASP A 13 6.83 14.52 17.04
C ASP A 13 5.57 13.68 16.83
N LYS A 14 4.50 13.96 17.60
CA LYS A 14 3.21 13.27 17.48
C LYS A 14 2.55 13.63 16.15
N ALA A 15 2.63 14.89 15.72
CA ALA A 15 2.11 15.34 14.44
C ALA A 15 2.83 14.67 13.26
N LEU A 16 4.16 14.58 13.30
CA LEU A 16 4.97 13.90 12.28
C LEU A 16 4.63 12.40 12.19
N LYS A 17 4.44 11.73 13.33
CA LYS A 17 4.05 10.31 13.35
C LYS A 17 2.65 10.10 12.78
N LYS A 18 1.70 10.98 13.09
CA LYS A 18 0.33 10.98 12.52
C LYS A 18 0.39 11.23 11.00
N TYR A 19 1.26 12.12 10.54
CA TYR A 19 1.51 12.37 9.12
C TYR A 19 2.05 11.16 8.39
N LYS A 20 3.12 10.56 8.92
CA LYS A 20 3.70 9.36 8.34
C LYS A 20 2.67 8.24 8.21
N LYS A 21 1.88 7.98 9.26
CA LYS A 21 0.79 6.99 9.22
C LYS A 21 -0.28 7.33 8.17
N LYS A 22 -0.68 8.61 8.07
CA LYS A 22 -1.68 9.06 7.08
C LYS A 22 -1.15 8.93 5.65
N PHE A 23 0.14 9.23 5.44
CA PHE A 23 0.85 9.08 4.16
C PHE A 23 0.97 7.63 3.72
N GLU A 24 1.38 6.74 4.63
CA GLU A 24 1.46 5.30 4.38
C GLU A 24 0.07 4.70 4.08
N ARG A 25 -0.96 5.11 4.83
CA ARG A 25 -2.34 4.65 4.60
C ARG A 25 -2.88 5.10 3.25
N ALA A 26 -2.52 6.31 2.80
CA ALA A 26 -2.89 6.83 1.49
C ALA A 26 -2.13 6.15 0.34
N ARG A 27 -1.08 5.35 0.62
CA ARG A 27 -0.26 4.61 -0.36
C ARG A 27 0.25 5.48 -1.52
N ILE A 28 0.50 6.76 -1.26
CA ILE A 28 0.90 7.75 -2.28
C ILE A 28 2.21 7.33 -2.95
N LEU A 29 3.19 6.85 -2.17
CA LEU A 29 4.48 6.40 -2.69
C LEU A 29 4.34 5.20 -3.65
N THR A 30 3.46 4.26 -3.32
CA THR A 30 3.18 3.08 -4.17
C THR A 30 2.54 3.52 -5.48
N GLN A 31 1.51 4.38 -5.41
CA GLN A 31 0.84 4.90 -6.60
C GLN A 31 1.78 5.71 -7.50
N LEU A 32 2.69 6.50 -6.90
CA LEU A 32 3.70 7.25 -7.64
C LEU A 32 4.60 6.28 -8.43
N ARG A 33 5.15 5.27 -7.76
CA ARG A 33 6.01 4.26 -8.40
C ARG A 33 5.27 3.48 -9.49
N ASP A 34 4.04 3.08 -9.25
CA ASP A 34 3.21 2.35 -10.23
C ASP A 34 2.91 3.19 -11.48
N ARG A 35 2.88 4.52 -11.35
CA ARG A 35 2.62 5.46 -12.46
C ARG A 35 3.89 5.91 -13.18
N GLN A 36 5.09 5.63 -12.66
CA GLN A 36 6.34 6.03 -13.30
C GLN A 36 6.55 5.34 -14.66
N ALA A 37 5.99 4.15 -14.85
CA ALA A 37 6.09 3.40 -16.10
C ALA A 37 4.72 2.91 -16.59
N PHE A 38 4.58 2.76 -17.90
CA PHE A 38 3.38 2.19 -18.49
C PHE A 38 3.39 0.67 -18.37
N THR A 39 2.46 0.13 -17.57
CA THR A 39 2.21 -1.32 -17.48
C THR A 39 1.04 -1.71 -18.38
N LYS A 40 1.29 -2.58 -19.35
CA LYS A 40 0.25 -3.13 -20.24
C LYS A 40 -0.87 -3.80 -19.42
N PRO A 41 -2.15 -3.66 -19.82
CA PRO A 41 -3.28 -4.26 -19.09
C PRO A 41 -3.15 -5.78 -18.90
N SER A 42 -2.62 -6.49 -19.91
CA SER A 42 -2.41 -7.93 -19.86
C SER A 42 -1.38 -8.35 -18.80
N VAL A 43 -0.33 -7.57 -18.61
CA VAL A 43 0.70 -7.83 -17.59
C VAL A 43 0.12 -7.61 -16.20
N ARG A 44 -0.60 -6.50 -15.99
CA ARG A 44 -1.30 -6.23 -14.71
C ARG A 44 -2.26 -7.36 -14.34
N ARG A 45 -3.05 -7.83 -15.31
CA ARG A 45 -4.01 -8.92 -15.07
C ARG A 45 -3.32 -10.24 -14.72
N ARG A 46 -2.18 -10.54 -15.34
CA ARG A 46 -1.39 -11.73 -15.02
C ARG A 46 -0.91 -11.69 -13.58
N ASP A 47 -0.35 -10.57 -13.13
CA ASP A 47 0.17 -10.42 -11.77
C ASP A 47 -0.93 -10.56 -10.71
N GLU A 48 -2.14 -10.05 -10.99
CA GLU A 48 -3.32 -10.25 -10.13
C GLU A 48 -3.67 -11.73 -9.95
N VAL A 49 -3.74 -12.48 -11.05
CA VAL A 49 -4.11 -13.90 -11.04
C VAL A 49 -3.05 -14.73 -10.31
N LEU A 50 -1.76 -14.50 -10.59
CA LEU A 50 -0.67 -15.20 -9.91
C LEU A 50 -0.69 -14.94 -8.40
N LYS A 51 -0.89 -13.68 -8.00
CA LYS A 51 -0.99 -13.30 -6.59
C LYS A 51 -2.22 -13.92 -5.90
N ALA A 52 -3.34 -14.02 -6.61
CA ALA A 52 -4.55 -14.68 -6.10
C ALA A 52 -4.34 -16.19 -5.90
N ALA A 53 -3.76 -16.87 -6.89
CA ALA A 53 -3.43 -18.29 -6.81
C ALA A 53 -2.49 -18.59 -5.63
N TYR A 54 -1.44 -17.78 -5.47
CA TYR A 54 -0.51 -17.91 -4.33
C TYR A 54 -1.22 -17.74 -2.98
N ARG A 55 -2.07 -16.72 -2.84
CA ARG A 55 -2.87 -16.53 -1.61
C ARG A 55 -3.83 -17.68 -1.33
N GLN A 56 -4.47 -18.19 -2.37
CA GLN A 56 -5.38 -19.33 -2.26
C GLN A 56 -4.65 -20.60 -1.81
N GLN A 57 -3.45 -20.84 -2.35
CA GLN A 57 -2.60 -21.96 -1.93
C GLN A 57 -2.22 -21.86 -0.45
N ILE A 58 -1.82 -20.67 0.02
CA ILE A 58 -1.52 -20.42 1.44
C ILE A 58 -2.75 -20.70 2.30
N MET A 59 -3.91 -20.13 1.97
CA MET A 59 -5.15 -20.34 2.74
C MET A 59 -5.59 -21.81 2.77
N SER A 60 -5.30 -22.56 1.71
CA SER A 60 -5.63 -23.99 1.63
C SER A 60 -4.62 -24.91 2.34
N GLY A 61 -3.56 -24.37 2.96
CA GLY A 61 -2.54 -25.16 3.66
C GLY A 61 -1.73 -26.10 2.76
N LYS A 62 -1.78 -25.93 1.44
CA LYS A 62 -1.06 -26.78 0.47
C LYS A 62 0.45 -26.51 0.42
N LEU A 63 0.89 -25.38 0.96
CA LEU A 63 2.30 -24.96 1.01
C LEU A 63 3.05 -25.46 2.25
N ASP A 64 2.34 -25.98 3.27
CA ASP A 64 2.92 -26.50 4.52
C ASP A 64 2.99 -28.04 4.53
N LYS A 65 3.03 -28.69 3.35
CA LYS A 65 3.27 -30.13 3.20
C LYS A 65 4.66 -30.42 2.65
#